data_AF-A0A4R5A085-F1
#
_entry.id   AF-A0A4R5A085-F1
#
_cell.length_a   1.000
_cell.length_b   1.000
_cell.length_c   1.000
_cell.angle_alpha   90.00
_cell.angle_beta   90.00
_cell.angle_gamma   90.00
#
_symmetry.space_group_name_H-M   'P 1'
#
loop_
_entity.id
_entity.type
_entity.pdbx_description
1 polymer ?
#
loop_
_entity_poly.entity_id
_entity_poly.type
_entity_poly.pdbx_seq_one_letter_code
_entity_poly.pdbx_strand_id
1 'polypeptide(L)' 'MERKEARLREDQVAELNRLARQLARAARRARPTGAPGERITDNTLIRVAVDLLLGKAEQLRGTTEDELRRSVGL' A
#
# COMPACT_ATOMS: atom_id res chain seq x y z
N MET A 1 15.08 0.76 6.90
CA MET A 1 14.24 -0.19 6.15
C MET A 1 15.16 -1.13 5.40
N GLU A 2 14.77 -2.40 5.27
CA GLU A 2 15.48 -3.40 4.47
C GLU A 2 14.95 -3.43 3.03
N ARG A 3 15.80 -3.75 2.06
CA ARG A 3 15.42 -3.79 0.65
C ARG A 3 14.84 -5.16 0.30
N LYS A 4 13.58 -5.17 -0.13
CA LYS A 4 12.93 -6.36 -0.70
C LYS A 4 12.38 -6.03 -2.08
N GLU A 5 12.70 -6.87 -3.07
CA GLU A 5 12.15 -6.74 -4.42
C GLU A 5 10.87 -7.56 -4.54
N ALA A 6 9.85 -6.98 -5.18
CA ALA A 6 8.61 -7.64 -5.51
C ALA A 6 8.19 -7.24 -6.93
N ARG A 7 7.69 -8.21 -7.70
CA ARG A 7 7.08 -7.94 -9.00
C ARG A 7 5.60 -7.65 -8.76
N LEU A 8 5.17 -6.46 -9.16
CA LEU A 8 3.77 -6.05 -9.11
C LEU A 8 3.22 -6.03 -10.53
N ARG A 9 1.92 -6.29 -10.66
CA ARG A 9 1.23 -6.12 -11.94
C ARG A 9 1.19 -4.64 -12.33
N GLU A 10 1.11 -4.38 -13.64
CA GLU A 10 1.13 -3.02 -14.19
C GLU A 10 -0.02 -2.16 -13.64
N ASP A 11 -1.21 -2.74 -13.51
CA ASP A 11 -2.39 -2.10 -12.92
C ASP A 11 -2.16 -1.72 -11.44
N GLN A 12 -1.53 -2.59 -10.65
CA GLN A 12 -1.19 -2.31 -9.26
C GLN A 12 -0.21 -1.14 -9.15
N VAL A 13 0.80 -1.09 -10.02
CA VAL A 13 1.78 0.02 -10.03
C VAL A 13 1.10 1.34 -10.41
N ALA A 14 0.24 1.33 -11.43
CA ALA A 14 -0.50 2.51 -11.85
C ALA A 14 -1.43 3.05 -10.75
N GLU A 15 -2.18 2.16 -10.09
CA GLU A 15 -3.12 2.53 -9.03
C GLU A 15 -2.41 2.98 -7.74
N LEU A 16 -1.29 2.34 -7.35
CA LEU A 16 -0.47 2.82 -6.23
C LEU A 16 0.05 4.23 -6.48
N ASN A 17 0.57 4.49 -7.68
CA ASN A 17 1.05 5.82 -8.07
C ASN A 17 -0.07 6.87 -8.01
N ARG A 18 -1.26 6.53 -8.52
CA ARG A 18 -2.43 7.40 -8.47
C ARG A 18 -2.84 7.70 -7.03
N LEU A 19 -2.93 6.67 -6.19
CA LEU A 19 -3.33 6.78 -4.79
C LEU A 19 -2.32 7.61 -3.99
N ALA A 20 -1.02 7.37 -4.16
CA ALA A 20 0.04 8.12 -3.49
C ALA A 20 -0.06 9.63 -3.81
N ARG A 21 -0.27 9.99 -5.09
CA ARG A 21 -0.46 11.39 -5.49
C ARG A 21 -1.73 12.00 -4.91
N GLN A 22 -2.83 11.25 -4.85
CA GLN A 22 -4.08 11.72 -4.25
C GLN A 22 -3.91 12.01 -2.77
N LEU A 23 -3.32 11.07 -2.02
CA LEU A 23 -3.07 11.23 -0.59
C LEU A 23 -2.07 12.36 -0.32
N ALA A 24 -1.01 12.48 -1.11
CA ALA A 24 -0.07 13.59 -0.99
C ALA A 24 -0.74 14.96 -1.21
N ARG A 25 -1.68 15.08 -2.16
CA ARG A 25 -2.47 16.30 -2.35
C ARG A 25 -3.39 16.58 -1.16
N ALA A 26 -4.08 15.56 -0.67
CA ALA A 26 -4.97 15.69 0.50
C ALA A 26 -4.18 16.13 1.75
N ALA A 27 -3.04 15.49 2.02
CA ALA A 27 -2.17 15.80 3.15
C ALA A 27 -1.62 17.23 3.10
N ARG A 28 -1.28 17.75 1.91
CA ARG A 28 -0.85 19.15 1.73
C ARG A 28 -1.97 20.14 2.04
N ARG A 29 -3.21 19.85 1.62
CA ARG A 29 -4.37 20.70 1.88
C ARG A 29 -4.74 20.73 3.36
N ALA A 30 -4.53 19.62 4.07
CA ALA A 30 -4.85 19.49 5.48
C ALA A 30 -3.81 20.14 6.41
N ARG A 31 -2.65 20.58 5.90
CA ARG A 31 -1.56 21.10 6.73
C ARG A 31 -1.43 22.62 6.63
N PRO A 32 -1.06 23.32 7.73
CA PRO A 32 -0.65 24.72 7.67
C PRO A 32 0.41 25.00 6.60
N THR A 33 0.28 26.13 5.93
CA THR A 33 1.19 26.60 4.88
C THR A 33 2.62 26.66 5.42
N GLY A 34 3.56 26.00 4.74
CA GLY A 34 4.98 25.99 5.11
C GLY A 34 5.41 24.92 6.11
N ALA A 35 4.49 24.12 6.65
CA ALA A 35 4.88 23.06 7.58
C ALA A 35 5.46 21.82 6.86
N PRO A 36 6.61 21.28 7.33
CA PRO A 36 7.23 20.10 6.74
C PRO A 36 6.32 18.88 6.86
N GLY A 37 6.44 17.95 5.90
CA GLY A 37 5.63 16.75 5.86
C GLY A 37 6.33 15.54 5.37
N GLU A 38 5.90 14.41 5.92
CA GLU A 38 6.22 13.12 5.36
C GLU A 38 5.70 13.03 3.92
N ARG A 39 6.57 12.54 3.02
CA ARG A 39 6.20 12.24 1.64
C ARG A 39 5.52 10.88 1.61
N ILE A 40 4.24 10.88 1.22
CA ILE A 40 3.53 9.64 0.90
C ILE A 40 4.00 9.17 -0.48
N THR A 41 4.51 7.95 -0.53
CA THR A 41 5.07 7.29 -1.72
C THR A 41 4.50 5.88 -1.86
N ASP A 42 4.74 5.23 -3.00
CA ASP A 42 4.38 3.83 -3.22
C ASP A 42 4.93 2.92 -2.12
N ASN A 43 6.18 3.12 -1.69
CA ASN A 43 6.77 2.38 -0.57
C ASN A 43 6.04 2.60 0.77
N THR A 44 5.40 3.75 0.96
CA THR A 44 4.57 3.98 2.16
C THR A 44 3.28 3.18 2.09
N LEU A 45 2.64 3.15 0.92
CA LEU A 45 1.44 2.36 0.70
C LEU A 45 1.69 0.85 0.73
N ILE A 46 2.82 0.39 0.18
CA ILE A 46 3.23 -1.01 0.24
C ILE A 46 3.45 -1.45 1.70
N ARG A 47 4.10 -0.63 2.53
CA ARG A 47 4.25 -0.92 3.96
C ARG A 47 2.90 -1.04 4.65
N VAL A 48 1.98 -0.10 4.43
CA VAL A 48 0.61 -0.17 4.97
C VAL A 48 -0.11 -1.43 4.49
N ALA A 49 0.02 -1.80 3.21
CA ALA A 49 -0.59 -3.01 2.66
C ALA A 49 -0.02 -4.28 3.31
N VAL A 50 1.29 -4.32 3.59
CA VAL A 50 1.92 -5.42 4.33
C VAL A 50 1.38 -5.49 5.76
N ASP A 51 1.29 -4.38 6.48
CA ASP A 51 0.74 -4.36 7.84
C ASP A 51 -0.72 -4.84 7.86
N LEU A 52 -1.54 -4.42 6.89
CA LEU A 52 -2.91 -4.89 6.71
C LEU A 52 -2.99 -6.38 6.41
N LEU A 53 -2.08 -6.92 5.59
CA LEU A 53 -2.01 -8.34 5.28
C LEU A 53 -1.62 -9.15 6.51
N LEU A 54 -0.59 -8.72 7.25
CA LEU A 54 -0.12 -9.37 8.47
C LEU A 54 -1.17 -9.34 9.58
N GLY A 55 -1.97 -8.26 9.67
CA GLY A 55 -3.13 -8.20 10.57
C GLY A 55 -4.21 -9.23 10.27
N LYS A 56 -4.21 -9.84 9.08
CA LYS A 56 -5.11 -10.93 8.67
C LYS A 56 -4.40 -12.27 8.50
N ALA A 57 -3.18 -12.43 9.03
CA ALA A 57 -2.36 -13.63 8.79
C ALA A 57 -3.09 -14.95 9.12
N GLU A 58 -3.83 -15.00 10.24
CA GLU A 58 -4.60 -16.18 10.67
C GLU A 58 -5.76 -16.55 9.73
N GLN A 59 -6.17 -15.63 8.85
CA GLN A 59 -7.23 -15.84 7.87
C GLN A 59 -6.68 -16.38 6.54
N LEU A 60 -5.38 -16.23 6.29
CA LEU A 60 -4.76 -16.65 5.04
C LEU A 60 -4.79 -18.18 4.89
N ARG A 61 -5.42 -18.65 3.83
CA ARG A 61 -5.55 -20.08 3.51
C ARG A 61 -5.41 -20.32 2.00
N GLY A 62 -4.77 -21.42 1.64
CA GLY A 62 -4.55 -21.82 0.25
C GLY A 62 -3.07 -21.82 -0.15
N THR A 63 -2.81 -22.24 -1.39
CA THR A 63 -1.46 -22.38 -1.94
C THR A 63 -1.25 -21.55 -3.22
N THR A 64 -2.30 -20.90 -3.71
CA THR A 64 -2.25 -20.00 -4.88
C THR A 64 -2.56 -18.55 -4.49
N GLU A 65 -2.12 -17.57 -5.29
CA GLU A 65 -2.44 -16.16 -5.06
C GLU A 65 -3.95 -15.94 -4.98
N ASP A 66 -4.71 -16.54 -5.89
CA ASP A 66 -6.17 -16.38 -5.95
C ASP A 66 -6.88 -16.97 -4.72
N GLU A 67 -6.42 -18.09 -4.18
CA GLU A 67 -6.95 -18.64 -2.93
C GLU A 67 -6.63 -17.75 -1.74
N LEU A 68 -5.37 -17.28 -1.65
CA LEU A 68 -4.96 -16.35 -0.59
C LEU A 68 -5.79 -15.07 -0.63
N ARG A 69 -6.02 -14.51 -1.82
CA ARG A 69 -6.88 -13.33 -2.01
C ARG A 69 -8.31 -13.59 -1.53
N ARG A 70 -8.93 -14.68 -1.98
CA ARG A 70 -10.28 -15.05 -1.53
C ARG A 70 -10.37 -15.23 -0.01
N SER A 71 -9.33 -15.80 0.61
CA SER A 71 -9.32 -16.07 2.06
C SER A 71 -9.36 -14.80 2.93
N VAL A 72 -8.96 -13.65 2.39
CA VAL A 72 -9.03 -12.34 3.08
C VAL A 72 -10.06 -11.37 2.48
N GLY A 73 -10.93 -11.87 1.59
CA GLY A 73 -12.03 -11.14 0.97
C GLY A 73 -11.63 -10.24 -0.21
N LEU A 74 -10.59 -10.62 -0.97
CA LEU A 74 -10.09 -9.92 -2.18
C LEU A 74 -10.35 -10.69 -3.48
#